data_AF-A0A8S3RJ97-F1
#
_entry.id   AF-A0A8S3RJ97-F1
#
_cell.length_a   1.000
_cell.length_b   1.000
_cell.length_c   1.000
_cell.angle_alpha   90.00
_cell.angle_beta   90.00
_cell.angle_gamma   90.00
#
_symmetry.space_group_name_H-M   'P 1'
#
loop_
_entity.id
_entity.type
_entity.pdbx_description
1 polymer ?
#
loop_
_entity_poly.entity_id
_entity_poly.type
_entity_poly.pdbx_seq_one_letter_code
_entity_poly.pdbx_strand_id
1 'polypeptide(L)'
;MESVHMTSTQAIGPEVKQVRMFCPVFSPVTHRSGIMYMARSIFDDEKFPTLLDEAIRLLDNIDKGIEGKGFTEFGVVKRIGESSLFHSVMTDTLKMECYEKLAKAVQPEKKELLQKAIAIAKRLECQINDMTSWKALSGIHLKIAKLFIRTQTDENIKKAKYHYKKAYDREFESNNTRFTRFHQRAVIHYAECCIQFPKSDELTDARQILFDIKRRIGADALFEDEIKKIDYSLKQLLKNKKSVSTFIGDDDTITREDKGVQTVSSQDGYQKRFCQKTRDRLISDKKRVQSELQRIDMEIEEVENELQKMNSFSDHE
;
A
#
# COMPACT_ATOMS: atom_id res chain seq x y z
N MET A 1 26.06 10.24 -55.04
CA MET A 1 25.92 11.56 -54.40
C MET A 1 24.61 11.54 -53.64
N GLU A 2 24.71 11.64 -52.33
CA GLU A 2 23.63 11.48 -51.36
C GLU A 2 22.65 12.65 -51.41
N SER A 3 21.35 12.35 -51.38
CA SER A 3 20.29 13.34 -51.21
C SER A 3 20.05 13.58 -49.71
N VAL A 4 20.42 14.75 -49.22
CA VAL A 4 20.11 15.19 -47.86
C VAL A 4 18.66 15.67 -47.83
N HIS A 5 17.78 14.87 -47.20
CA HIS A 5 16.46 15.33 -46.80
C HIS A 5 16.57 16.28 -45.60
N MET A 6 16.21 17.55 -45.80
CA MET A 6 15.92 18.47 -44.71
C MET A 6 14.58 18.11 -44.07
N THR A 7 14.61 17.48 -42.91
CA THR A 7 13.43 17.42 -42.02
C THR A 7 13.38 18.68 -41.16
N SER A 8 12.33 19.47 -41.40
CA SER A 8 11.82 20.58 -40.60
C SER A 8 11.96 20.34 -39.10
N THR A 9 12.84 21.10 -38.46
CA THR A 9 12.94 21.23 -37.01
C THR A 9 11.79 22.14 -36.55
N GLN A 10 10.65 21.57 -36.16
CA GLN A 10 9.65 22.33 -35.43
C GLN A 10 10.26 22.85 -34.14
N ALA A 11 10.22 24.18 -33.98
CA ALA A 11 10.75 24.90 -32.84
C ALA A 11 10.03 24.46 -31.56
N ILE A 12 10.69 23.60 -30.80
CA ILE A 12 10.24 23.19 -29.49
C ILE A 12 10.41 24.40 -28.55
N GLY A 13 9.32 24.87 -27.94
CA GLY A 13 9.29 26.04 -27.08
C GLY A 13 10.28 25.97 -25.90
N PRO A 14 10.66 27.13 -25.32
CA PRO A 14 11.66 27.22 -24.26
C PRO A 14 11.33 26.41 -23.00
N GLU A 15 10.05 26.13 -22.75
CA GLU A 15 9.58 25.29 -21.63
C GLU A 15 10.03 23.81 -21.77
N VAL A 16 10.13 23.29 -22.99
CA VAL A 16 10.53 21.89 -23.25
C VAL A 16 12.06 21.72 -23.16
N LYS A 17 12.83 22.80 -23.33
CA LYS A 17 14.29 22.77 -23.12
C LYS A 17 14.63 22.52 -21.65
N GLN A 18 13.81 22.96 -20.70
CA GLN A 18 14.08 22.72 -19.27
C GLN A 18 14.00 21.24 -18.89
N VAL A 19 13.15 20.46 -19.56
CA VAL A 19 13.01 19.00 -19.31
C VAL A 19 14.28 18.23 -19.63
N ARG A 20 15.04 18.70 -20.63
CA ARG A 20 16.28 18.04 -21.09
C ARG A 20 17.54 18.47 -20.34
N MET A 21 17.49 19.50 -19.49
CA MET A 21 18.69 20.09 -18.87
C MET A 21 19.01 19.61 -17.44
N PHE A 22 18.27 18.65 -16.89
CA PHE A 22 18.60 18.09 -15.57
C PHE A 22 19.65 16.95 -15.66
N CYS A 23 20.93 17.34 -15.55
CA CYS A 23 22.12 16.53 -15.19
C CYS A 23 22.61 15.44 -16.19
N PRO A 24 23.91 15.44 -16.59
CA PRO A 24 24.44 14.67 -17.73
C PRO A 24 24.69 13.16 -17.46
N VAL A 25 24.08 12.57 -16.44
CA VAL A 25 24.16 11.12 -16.16
C VAL A 25 22.74 10.56 -16.11
N PHE A 26 22.13 10.43 -17.28
CA PHE A 26 20.71 10.09 -17.42
C PHE A 26 20.45 8.59 -17.23
N SER A 27 20.29 8.16 -15.97
CA SER A 27 19.55 6.94 -15.65
C SER A 27 18.08 7.10 -16.08
N PRO A 28 17.41 6.07 -16.61
CA PRO A 28 15.96 6.08 -16.79
C PRO A 28 15.18 6.36 -15.50
N VAL A 29 15.78 6.12 -14.32
CA VAL A 29 15.22 6.51 -13.01
C VAL A 29 15.20 8.03 -12.83
N THR A 30 16.26 8.73 -13.26
CA THR A 30 16.36 10.19 -13.16
C THR A 30 15.36 10.86 -14.09
N HIS A 31 15.23 10.37 -15.33
CA HIS A 31 14.19 10.81 -16.27
C HIS A 31 12.79 10.61 -15.72
N ARG A 32 12.49 9.42 -15.19
CA ARG A 32 11.21 9.11 -14.55
C ARG A 32 10.91 10.03 -13.36
N SER A 33 11.91 10.29 -12.52
CA SER A 33 11.78 11.18 -11.36
C SER A 33 11.56 12.64 -11.77
N GLY A 34 12.20 13.09 -12.87
CA GLY A 34 11.94 14.40 -13.47
C GLY A 34 10.52 14.53 -14.01
N ILE A 35 10.03 13.53 -14.75
CA ILE A 35 8.64 13.47 -15.23
C ILE A 35 7.65 13.50 -14.06
N MET A 36 7.93 12.73 -12.99
CA MET A 36 7.13 12.77 -11.76
C MET A 36 7.07 14.13 -11.11
N TYR A 37 8.21 14.82 -11.01
CA TYR A 37 8.27 16.16 -10.42
C TYR A 37 7.43 17.13 -11.23
N MET A 38 7.58 17.14 -12.56
CA MET A 38 6.77 17.98 -13.44
C MET A 38 5.27 17.69 -13.29
N ALA A 39 4.84 16.42 -13.39
CA ALA A 39 3.43 16.03 -13.28
C ALA A 39 2.79 16.30 -11.89
N ARG A 40 3.59 16.66 -10.88
CA ARG A 40 3.13 16.99 -9.52
C ARG A 40 3.28 18.47 -9.16
N SER A 41 4.13 19.19 -9.86
CA SER A 41 4.45 20.61 -9.61
C SER A 41 3.67 21.56 -10.54
N ILE A 42 2.73 21.06 -11.33
CA ILE A 42 1.87 21.89 -12.17
C ILE A 42 0.74 22.46 -11.31
N PHE A 43 0.70 23.78 -11.22
CA PHE A 43 -0.35 24.57 -10.55
C PHE A 43 -1.26 25.29 -11.56
N ASP A 44 -1.02 25.08 -12.86
CA ASP A 44 -1.74 25.70 -13.97
C ASP A 44 -2.73 24.68 -14.55
N ASP A 45 -4.02 24.90 -14.28
CA ASP A 45 -5.11 24.02 -14.68
C ASP A 45 -5.29 23.93 -16.20
N GLU A 46 -4.87 24.95 -16.97
CA GLU A 46 -5.01 24.98 -18.43
C GLU A 46 -3.93 24.13 -19.11
N LYS A 47 -2.69 24.18 -18.62
CA LYS A 47 -1.58 23.38 -19.14
C LYS A 47 -1.54 21.95 -18.60
N PHE A 48 -2.26 21.69 -17.50
CA PHE A 48 -2.24 20.41 -16.80
C PHE A 48 -2.56 19.19 -17.68
N PRO A 49 -3.61 19.20 -18.54
CA PRO A 49 -3.92 18.05 -19.40
C PRO A 49 -2.79 17.75 -20.40
N THR A 50 -2.30 18.78 -21.11
CA THR A 50 -1.25 18.66 -22.13
C THR A 50 0.05 18.10 -21.55
N LEU A 51 0.42 18.53 -20.35
CA LEU A 51 1.64 18.07 -19.67
C LEU A 51 1.52 16.61 -19.19
N LEU A 52 0.33 16.16 -18.81
CA LEU A 52 0.11 14.74 -18.49
C LEU A 52 0.21 13.85 -19.73
N ASP A 53 -0.29 14.30 -20.88
CA ASP A 53 -0.14 13.58 -22.15
C ASP A 53 1.33 13.53 -22.60
N GLU A 54 2.07 14.62 -22.47
CA GLU A 54 3.50 14.64 -22.75
C GLU A 54 4.26 13.67 -21.83
N ALA A 55 3.94 13.67 -20.53
CA ALA A 55 4.51 12.74 -19.57
C ALA A 55 4.26 11.27 -19.96
N ILE A 56 3.04 10.92 -20.37
CA ILE A 56 2.69 9.58 -20.84
C ILE A 56 3.55 9.19 -22.05
N ARG A 57 3.66 10.07 -23.05
CA ARG A 57 4.47 9.81 -24.25
C ARG A 57 5.96 9.62 -23.93
N LEU A 58 6.50 10.43 -23.02
CA LEU A 58 7.89 10.29 -22.57
C LEU A 58 8.11 8.95 -21.85
N LEU A 59 7.17 8.54 -21.00
CA LEU A 59 7.21 7.26 -20.30
C LEU A 59 7.17 6.07 -21.28
N ASP A 60 6.33 6.11 -22.32
CA ASP A 60 6.29 5.06 -23.35
C ASP A 60 7.59 4.97 -24.17
N ASN A 61 8.25 6.11 -24.42
CA ASN A 61 9.55 6.12 -25.09
C ASN A 61 10.67 5.53 -24.22
N ILE A 62 10.64 5.79 -22.91
CA ILE A 62 11.59 5.21 -21.96
C ILE A 62 11.45 3.68 -21.93
N ASP A 63 10.23 3.15 -21.88
CA ASP A 63 10.00 1.70 -21.84
C ASP A 63 10.53 1.00 -23.10
N LYS A 64 10.23 1.54 -24.29
CA LYS A 64 10.73 1.03 -25.58
C LYS A 64 12.26 1.02 -25.69
N GLY A 65 12.93 1.96 -25.02
CA GLY A 65 14.39 2.05 -25.00
C GLY A 65 15.07 1.00 -24.12
N ILE A 66 14.35 0.47 -23.13
CA ILE A 66 14.87 -0.48 -22.13
C ILE A 66 14.63 -1.94 -22.55
N GLU A 67 13.49 -2.21 -23.20
CA GLU A 67 13.07 -3.54 -23.62
C GLU A 67 14.14 -4.19 -24.54
N GLY A 68 14.67 -5.34 -24.12
CA GLY A 68 15.68 -6.10 -24.88
C GLY A 68 17.11 -5.53 -24.87
N LYS A 69 17.33 -4.32 -24.34
CA LYS A 69 18.66 -3.65 -24.36
C LYS A 69 19.27 -3.42 -22.97
N GLY A 70 18.46 -3.43 -21.92
CA GLY A 70 18.89 -3.02 -20.58
C GLY A 70 19.13 -1.52 -20.49
N PHE A 71 19.61 -1.04 -19.35
CA PHE A 71 19.92 0.39 -19.17
C PHE A 71 21.07 0.61 -18.21
N THR A 72 21.72 1.77 -18.31
CA THR A 72 22.81 2.17 -17.41
C THR A 72 22.29 3.15 -16.38
N GLU A 73 22.59 2.91 -15.12
CA GLU A 73 22.25 3.78 -14.00
C GLU A 73 23.48 3.99 -13.12
N PHE A 74 23.87 5.26 -12.90
CA PHE A 74 25.06 5.64 -12.10
C PHE A 74 26.33 4.87 -12.50
N GLY A 75 26.54 4.66 -13.81
CA GLY A 75 27.68 3.92 -14.34
C GLY A 75 27.55 2.38 -14.25
N VAL A 76 26.46 1.86 -13.70
CA VAL A 76 26.20 0.41 -13.60
C VAL A 76 25.24 -0.02 -14.71
N VAL A 77 25.66 -0.97 -15.53
CA VAL A 77 24.80 -1.59 -16.55
C VAL A 77 23.83 -2.56 -15.86
N LYS A 78 22.55 -2.21 -15.83
CA LYS A 78 21.47 -3.07 -15.35
C LYS A 78 20.91 -3.86 -16.53
N ARG A 79 21.21 -5.16 -16.56
CA ARG A 79 20.72 -6.10 -17.59
C ARG A 79 19.32 -6.61 -17.26
N ILE A 80 18.70 -7.18 -18.30
CA ILE A 80 17.34 -7.73 -18.34
C ILE A 80 17.14 -8.76 -17.22
N GLY A 81 16.01 -8.67 -16.52
CA GLY A 81 15.66 -9.47 -15.34
C GLY A 81 14.83 -8.65 -14.34
N GLU A 82 15.11 -8.78 -13.05
CA GLU A 82 14.39 -8.05 -11.98
C GLU A 82 14.50 -6.52 -12.11
N SER A 83 15.61 -6.01 -12.66
CA SER A 83 15.82 -4.57 -12.86
C SER A 83 14.95 -3.99 -13.98
N SER A 84 14.71 -4.72 -15.08
CA SER A 84 13.76 -4.27 -16.12
C SER A 84 12.32 -4.33 -15.63
N LEU A 85 11.98 -5.33 -14.81
CA LEU A 85 10.66 -5.44 -14.17
C LEU A 85 10.38 -4.25 -13.26
N PHE A 86 11.35 -3.86 -12.42
CA PHE A 86 11.24 -2.67 -11.57
C PHE A 86 10.98 -1.40 -12.37
N HIS A 87 11.68 -1.22 -13.49
CA HIS A 87 11.47 -0.06 -14.36
C HIS A 87 10.07 -0.06 -14.96
N SER A 88 9.66 -1.17 -15.56
CA SER A 88 8.33 -1.33 -16.15
C SER A 88 7.23 -1.05 -15.14
N VAL A 89 7.29 -1.65 -13.95
CA VAL A 89 6.29 -1.47 -12.89
C VAL A 89 6.21 -0.02 -12.42
N MET A 90 7.35 0.66 -12.30
CA MET A 90 7.36 2.08 -11.94
C MET A 90 6.82 2.97 -13.05
N THR A 91 7.19 2.73 -14.31
CA THR A 91 6.67 3.47 -15.46
C THR A 91 5.16 3.30 -15.55
N ASP A 92 4.67 2.08 -15.45
CA ASP A 92 3.24 1.76 -15.50
C ASP A 92 2.48 2.39 -14.33
N THR A 93 3.04 2.35 -13.12
CA THR A 93 2.44 3.04 -11.97
C THR A 93 2.23 4.53 -12.25
N LEU A 94 3.18 5.17 -12.94
CA LEU A 94 3.08 6.60 -13.27
C LEU A 94 2.12 6.88 -14.41
N LYS A 95 2.16 6.06 -15.47
CA LYS A 95 1.20 6.17 -16.57
C LYS A 95 -0.23 6.02 -16.04
N MET A 96 -0.47 5.07 -15.16
CA MET A 96 -1.75 4.89 -14.48
C MET A 96 -2.17 6.16 -13.71
N GLU A 97 -1.27 6.77 -12.93
CA GLU A 97 -1.57 8.03 -12.22
C GLU A 97 -1.87 9.19 -13.19
N CYS A 98 -1.13 9.30 -14.29
CA CYS A 98 -1.35 10.33 -15.31
C CYS A 98 -2.73 10.18 -15.96
N TYR A 99 -3.07 8.98 -16.43
CA TYR A 99 -4.40 8.71 -17.00
C TYR A 99 -5.53 8.96 -16.00
N GLU A 100 -5.33 8.58 -14.73
CA GLU A 100 -6.31 8.82 -13.67
C GLU A 100 -6.54 10.33 -13.43
N LYS A 101 -5.46 11.12 -13.42
CA LYS A 101 -5.53 12.58 -13.26
C LYS A 101 -6.14 13.25 -14.49
N LEU A 102 -5.75 12.83 -15.69
CA LEU A 102 -6.26 13.36 -16.95
C LEU A 102 -7.77 13.10 -17.07
N ALA A 103 -8.24 11.92 -16.67
CA ALA A 103 -9.66 11.60 -16.62
C ALA A 103 -10.49 12.48 -15.67
N LYS A 104 -9.86 13.14 -14.69
CA LYS A 104 -10.53 14.13 -13.84
C LYS A 104 -10.59 15.50 -14.50
N ALA A 105 -9.57 15.85 -15.28
CA ALA A 105 -9.46 17.14 -15.94
C ALA A 105 -10.29 17.22 -17.23
N VAL A 106 -10.42 16.11 -17.98
CA VAL A 106 -11.07 16.09 -19.30
C VAL A 106 -12.38 15.28 -19.24
N GLN A 107 -13.51 15.97 -19.23
CA GLN A 107 -14.85 15.38 -19.11
C GLN A 107 -15.30 14.50 -20.31
N PRO A 108 -15.07 14.85 -21.59
CA PRO A 108 -15.58 14.03 -22.71
C PRO A 108 -14.87 12.68 -22.87
N GLU A 109 -13.59 12.58 -22.50
CA GLU A 109 -12.77 11.36 -22.68
C GLU A 109 -12.59 10.55 -21.40
N LYS A 110 -13.20 10.98 -20.29
CA LYS A 110 -13.04 10.40 -18.95
C LYS A 110 -13.16 8.87 -18.92
N LYS A 111 -14.13 8.31 -19.66
CA LYS A 111 -14.36 6.86 -19.69
C LYS A 111 -13.20 6.10 -20.34
N GLU A 112 -12.70 6.59 -21.47
CA GLU A 112 -11.59 5.97 -22.20
C GLU A 112 -10.29 6.06 -21.39
N LEU A 113 -10.01 7.23 -20.81
CA LEU A 113 -8.83 7.45 -19.98
C LEU A 113 -8.82 6.57 -18.72
N LEU A 114 -9.99 6.40 -18.07
CA LEU A 114 -10.13 5.44 -16.97
C LEU A 114 -9.93 4.00 -17.42
N GLN A 115 -10.42 3.61 -18.60
CA GLN A 115 -10.18 2.26 -19.15
C GLN A 115 -8.69 2.01 -19.41
N LYS A 116 -7.96 3.00 -19.92
CA LYS A 116 -6.49 2.93 -20.08
C LYS A 116 -5.81 2.75 -18.73
N ALA A 117 -6.18 3.53 -17.72
CA ALA A 117 -5.66 3.37 -16.36
C ALA A 117 -5.94 1.96 -15.78
N ILE A 118 -7.15 1.44 -15.97
CA ILE A 118 -7.56 0.11 -15.49
C ILE A 118 -6.76 -1.00 -16.19
N ALA A 119 -6.54 -0.89 -17.50
CA ALA A 119 -5.72 -1.83 -18.24
C ALA A 119 -4.29 -1.89 -17.69
N ILE A 120 -3.72 -0.72 -17.34
CA ILE A 120 -2.41 -0.65 -16.70
C ILE A 120 -2.44 -1.26 -15.29
N ALA A 121 -3.47 -0.98 -14.49
CA ALA A 121 -3.61 -1.59 -13.17
C ALA A 121 -3.64 -3.12 -13.23
N LYS A 122 -4.38 -3.70 -14.16
CA LYS A 122 -4.40 -5.17 -14.38
C LYS A 122 -3.03 -5.71 -14.76
N ARG A 123 -2.28 -5.00 -15.61
CA ARG A 123 -0.91 -5.40 -15.95
C ARG A 123 0.02 -5.33 -14.72
N LEU A 124 -0.10 -4.28 -13.92
CA LEU A 124 0.62 -4.14 -12.65
C LEU A 124 0.29 -5.29 -11.68
N GLU A 125 -0.98 -5.73 -11.57
CA GLU A 125 -1.36 -6.88 -10.74
C GLU A 125 -0.53 -8.13 -11.08
N CYS A 126 -0.32 -8.40 -12.37
CA CYS A 126 0.48 -9.53 -12.83
C CYS A 126 1.96 -9.37 -12.47
N GLN A 127 2.52 -8.16 -12.63
CA GLN A 127 3.95 -7.90 -12.46
C GLN A 127 4.41 -7.80 -11.01
N ILE A 128 3.59 -7.24 -10.11
CA ILE A 128 4.00 -6.95 -8.73
C ILE A 128 4.09 -8.21 -7.85
N ASN A 129 3.46 -9.31 -8.25
CA ASN A 129 3.54 -10.58 -7.51
C ASN A 129 4.97 -11.12 -7.46
N ASP A 130 5.76 -10.85 -8.51
CA ASP A 130 7.14 -11.31 -8.64
C ASP A 130 8.15 -10.42 -7.88
N MET A 131 7.70 -9.34 -7.23
CA MET A 131 8.58 -8.30 -6.65
C MET A 131 8.70 -8.37 -5.11
N THR A 132 8.90 -9.56 -4.54
CA THR A 132 8.69 -9.85 -3.10
C THR A 132 9.45 -8.99 -2.08
N SER A 133 10.58 -8.38 -2.44
CA SER A 133 11.48 -7.68 -1.48
C SER A 133 11.39 -6.16 -1.54
N TRP A 134 10.46 -5.61 -2.32
CA TRP A 134 10.48 -4.18 -2.64
C TRP A 134 9.59 -3.33 -1.72
N LYS A 135 10.23 -2.42 -0.98
CA LYS A 135 9.60 -1.52 -0.01
C LYS A 135 8.50 -0.61 -0.59
N ALA A 136 8.52 -0.30 -1.89
CA ALA A 136 7.52 0.58 -2.49
C ALA A 136 6.23 -0.14 -2.94
N LEU A 137 6.19 -1.48 -2.84
CA LEU A 137 5.03 -2.27 -3.28
C LEU A 137 3.74 -1.88 -2.57
N SER A 138 3.78 -1.57 -1.28
CA SER A 138 2.63 -1.10 -0.52
C SER A 138 1.97 0.12 -1.17
N GLY A 139 2.79 1.10 -1.57
CA GLY A 139 2.37 2.29 -2.29
C GLY A 139 1.74 1.98 -3.66
N ILE A 140 2.21 0.95 -4.36
CA ILE A 140 1.64 0.52 -5.64
C ILE A 140 0.29 -0.15 -5.44
N HIS A 141 0.19 -1.09 -4.49
CA HIS A 141 -1.07 -1.73 -4.11
C HIS A 141 -2.14 -0.68 -3.73
N LEU A 142 -1.77 0.35 -2.96
CA LEU A 142 -2.68 1.45 -2.60
C LEU A 142 -3.23 2.19 -3.82
N LYS A 143 -2.39 2.44 -4.84
CA LYS A 143 -2.82 3.15 -6.06
C LYS A 143 -3.73 2.29 -6.92
N ILE A 144 -3.40 1.02 -7.09
CA ILE A 144 -4.24 0.05 -7.82
C ILE A 144 -5.62 -0.05 -7.15
N ALA A 145 -5.67 -0.19 -5.82
CA ALA A 145 -6.92 -0.29 -5.08
C ALA A 145 -7.82 0.94 -5.26
N LYS A 146 -7.22 2.14 -5.17
CA LYS A 146 -7.91 3.42 -5.38
C LYS A 146 -8.50 3.57 -6.78
N LEU A 147 -7.86 2.99 -7.79
CA LEU A 147 -8.41 3.01 -9.14
C LEU A 147 -9.58 2.03 -9.27
N PHE A 148 -9.42 0.80 -8.78
CA PHE A 148 -10.47 -0.22 -8.89
C PHE A 148 -11.77 0.17 -8.19
N ILE A 149 -11.69 0.76 -6.99
CA ILE A 149 -12.89 1.17 -6.25
C ILE A 149 -13.73 2.21 -7.01
N ARG A 150 -13.14 3.02 -7.90
CA ARG A 150 -13.87 4.03 -8.69
C ARG A 150 -14.80 3.46 -9.74
N THR A 151 -14.56 2.22 -10.16
CA THR A 151 -15.38 1.56 -11.18
C THR A 151 -16.65 0.95 -10.60
N GLN A 152 -16.69 0.73 -9.28
CA GLN A 152 -17.83 0.20 -8.52
C GLN A 152 -18.44 -1.11 -9.04
N THR A 153 -17.72 -1.89 -9.85
CA THR A 153 -18.12 -3.25 -10.22
C THR A 153 -17.73 -4.22 -9.11
N ASP A 154 -18.52 -5.27 -8.87
CA ASP A 154 -18.23 -6.28 -7.84
C ASP A 154 -16.83 -6.91 -7.95
N GLU A 155 -16.36 -7.20 -9.18
CA GLU A 155 -15.02 -7.73 -9.42
C GLU A 155 -13.94 -6.76 -8.95
N ASN A 156 -14.01 -5.49 -9.39
CA ASN A 156 -13.03 -4.48 -9.03
C ASN A 156 -13.12 -4.10 -7.54
N ILE A 157 -14.29 -4.18 -6.90
CA ILE A 157 -14.41 -3.98 -5.44
C ILE A 157 -13.66 -5.10 -4.70
N LYS A 158 -13.84 -6.37 -5.12
CA LYS A 158 -13.08 -7.50 -4.56
C LYS A 158 -11.57 -7.29 -4.73
N LYS A 159 -11.14 -6.84 -5.92
CA LYS A 159 -9.72 -6.50 -6.18
C LYS A 159 -9.24 -5.35 -5.31
N ALA A 160 -10.02 -4.27 -5.18
CA ALA A 160 -9.66 -3.13 -4.33
C ALA A 160 -9.41 -3.55 -2.88
N LYS A 161 -10.31 -4.36 -2.31
CA LYS A 161 -10.16 -4.93 -0.96
C LYS A 161 -8.89 -5.78 -0.84
N TYR A 162 -8.66 -6.67 -1.80
CA TYR A 162 -7.44 -7.48 -1.87
C TYR A 162 -6.18 -6.61 -1.87
N HIS A 163 -6.12 -5.56 -2.70
CA HIS A 163 -4.95 -4.69 -2.78
C HIS A 163 -4.76 -3.83 -1.53
N TYR A 164 -5.82 -3.29 -0.91
CA TYR A 164 -5.68 -2.57 0.35
C TYR A 164 -5.14 -3.47 1.46
N LYS A 165 -5.65 -4.71 1.57
CA LYS A 165 -5.16 -5.70 2.53
C LYS A 165 -3.70 -6.08 2.26
N LYS A 166 -3.34 -6.36 1.01
CA LYS A 166 -1.94 -6.62 0.62
C LYS A 166 -1.00 -5.45 0.93
N ALA A 167 -1.45 -4.21 0.73
CA ALA A 167 -0.65 -3.03 1.06
C ALA A 167 -0.32 -2.99 2.57
N TYR A 168 -1.29 -3.35 3.42
CA TYR A 168 -1.10 -3.48 4.85
C TYR A 168 -0.15 -4.65 5.20
N ASP A 169 -0.42 -5.84 4.68
CA ASP A 169 0.38 -7.05 4.96
C ASP A 169 1.86 -6.82 4.61
N ARG A 170 2.14 -6.20 3.46
CA ARG A 170 3.52 -5.90 3.01
C ARG A 170 4.24 -4.89 3.88
N GLU A 171 3.56 -3.85 4.31
CA GLU A 171 4.14 -2.88 5.24
C GLU A 171 4.47 -3.55 6.58
N PHE A 172 3.61 -4.45 7.05
CA PHE A 172 3.84 -5.23 8.26
C PHE A 172 5.04 -6.18 8.13
N GLU A 173 5.16 -6.89 7.00
CA GLU A 173 6.27 -7.80 6.69
C GLU A 173 7.61 -7.06 6.61
N SER A 174 7.63 -5.87 6.00
CA SER A 174 8.86 -5.13 5.69
C SER A 174 9.34 -4.20 6.82
N ASN A 175 8.43 -3.70 7.66
CA ASN A 175 8.72 -2.71 8.69
C ASN A 175 8.20 -3.18 10.06
N ASN A 176 8.75 -4.28 10.57
CA ASN A 176 8.37 -4.95 11.83
C ASN A 176 8.42 -4.07 13.12
N THR A 177 8.86 -2.81 13.05
CA THR A 177 9.08 -1.93 14.22
C THR A 177 8.46 -0.53 14.09
N ARG A 178 8.04 -0.08 12.90
CA ARG A 178 7.52 1.29 12.72
C ARG A 178 6.21 1.30 11.94
N PHE A 179 5.17 1.80 12.60
CA PHE A 179 3.91 2.13 11.95
C PHE A 179 4.11 3.32 11.01
N THR A 180 3.94 3.10 9.70
CA THR A 180 4.15 4.12 8.67
C THR A 180 2.82 4.78 8.28
N ARG A 181 2.86 5.98 7.67
CA ARG A 181 1.67 6.61 7.07
C ARG A 181 1.02 5.72 5.99
N PHE A 182 1.78 4.81 5.37
CA PHE A 182 1.26 3.85 4.41
C PHE A 182 0.45 2.73 5.09
N HIS A 183 0.89 2.22 6.24
CA HIS A 183 0.08 1.29 7.06
C HIS A 183 -1.27 1.90 7.42
N GLN A 184 -1.24 3.14 7.96
CA GLN A 184 -2.45 3.86 8.37
C GLN A 184 -3.43 3.98 7.20
N ARG A 185 -2.96 4.50 6.07
CA ARG A 185 -3.79 4.68 4.86
C ARG A 185 -4.33 3.37 4.31
N ALA A 186 -3.54 2.30 4.31
CA ALA A 186 -3.98 1.00 3.81
C ALA A 186 -5.14 0.44 4.63
N VAL A 187 -5.03 0.51 5.95
CA VAL A 187 -6.05 -0.07 6.83
C VAL A 187 -7.32 0.76 6.85
N ILE A 188 -7.20 2.09 6.91
CA ILE A 188 -8.37 2.98 6.86
C ILE A 188 -9.13 2.77 5.55
N HIS A 189 -8.45 2.81 4.41
CA HIS A 189 -9.14 2.63 3.13
C HIS A 189 -9.67 1.20 2.93
N TYR A 190 -9.02 0.18 3.53
CA TYR A 190 -9.58 -1.17 3.57
C TYR A 190 -10.92 -1.18 4.33
N ALA A 191 -10.94 -0.57 5.52
CA ALA A 191 -12.13 -0.46 6.35
C ALA A 191 -13.25 0.34 5.65
N GLU A 192 -12.94 1.50 5.10
CA GLU A 192 -13.88 2.31 4.32
C GLU A 192 -14.48 1.51 3.15
N CYS A 193 -13.65 0.75 2.44
CA CYS A 193 -14.11 -0.10 1.34
C CYS A 193 -15.02 -1.24 1.83
N CYS A 194 -14.75 -1.82 3.00
CA CYS A 194 -15.61 -2.81 3.62
C CYS A 194 -16.92 -2.20 4.14
N ILE A 195 -16.91 -0.98 4.66
CA ILE A 195 -18.10 -0.25 5.08
C ILE A 195 -18.99 0.07 3.87
N GLN A 196 -18.38 0.56 2.79
CA GLN A 196 -19.09 0.94 1.56
C GLN A 196 -19.73 -0.27 0.86
N PHE A 197 -19.07 -1.43 0.90
CA PHE A 197 -19.53 -2.68 0.28
C PHE A 197 -19.58 -3.80 1.32
N PRO A 198 -20.60 -3.81 2.19
CA PRO A 198 -20.59 -4.59 3.42
C PRO A 198 -20.74 -6.09 3.19
N LYS A 199 -19.77 -6.85 3.70
CA LYS A 199 -19.88 -8.30 3.95
C LYS A 199 -19.47 -8.61 5.38
N SER A 200 -20.18 -9.53 6.02
CA SER A 200 -20.04 -9.77 7.46
C SER A 200 -18.62 -10.20 7.86
N ASP A 201 -18.05 -11.15 7.13
CA ASP A 201 -16.71 -11.69 7.33
C ASP A 201 -15.63 -10.63 7.10
N GLU A 202 -15.72 -9.88 6.00
CA GLU A 202 -14.78 -8.81 5.64
C GLU A 202 -14.84 -7.63 6.63
N LEU A 203 -16.02 -7.27 7.13
CA LEU A 203 -16.19 -6.25 8.17
C LEU A 203 -15.60 -6.70 9.51
N THR A 204 -15.79 -7.96 9.90
CA THR A 204 -15.18 -8.51 11.12
C THR A 204 -13.65 -8.52 11.02
N ASP A 205 -13.09 -8.90 9.87
CA ASP A 205 -11.66 -8.86 9.60
C ASP A 205 -11.12 -7.42 9.65
N ALA A 206 -11.76 -6.47 8.96
CA ALA A 206 -11.39 -5.05 8.99
C ALA A 206 -11.41 -4.48 10.41
N ARG A 207 -12.46 -4.80 11.19
CA ARG A 207 -12.58 -4.41 12.59
C ARG A 207 -11.40 -4.92 13.41
N GLN A 208 -11.06 -6.21 13.29
CA GLN A 208 -9.96 -6.81 14.04
C GLN A 208 -8.62 -6.13 13.73
N ILE A 209 -8.34 -5.86 12.45
CA ILE A 209 -7.11 -5.17 12.03
C ILE A 209 -7.03 -3.76 12.65
N LEU A 210 -8.13 -2.98 12.61
CA LEU A 210 -8.18 -1.65 13.22
C LEU A 210 -7.94 -1.70 14.74
N PHE A 211 -8.55 -2.66 15.45
CA PHE A 211 -8.32 -2.86 16.89
C PHE A 211 -6.86 -3.19 17.20
N ASP A 212 -6.26 -4.11 16.43
CA ASP A 212 -4.88 -4.52 16.64
C ASP A 212 -3.89 -3.37 16.42
N ILE A 213 -4.16 -2.50 15.45
CA ILE A 213 -3.37 -1.30 15.20
C ILE A 213 -3.57 -0.27 16.31
N LYS A 214 -4.82 0.04 16.67
CA LYS A 214 -5.14 0.97 17.77
C LYS A 214 -4.43 0.57 19.06
N ARG A 215 -4.39 -0.73 19.39
CA ARG A 215 -3.67 -1.25 20.56
C ARG A 215 -2.16 -0.99 20.50
N ARG A 216 -1.55 -0.99 19.32
CA ARG A 216 -0.09 -0.83 19.15
C ARG A 216 0.36 0.63 19.19
N ILE A 217 -0.42 1.54 18.61
CA ILE A 217 -0.03 2.96 18.46
C ILE A 217 -0.58 3.86 19.57
N GLY A 218 -1.47 3.36 20.42
CA GLY A 218 -2.20 4.18 21.39
C GLY A 218 -3.42 4.85 20.76
N ALA A 219 -4.23 5.52 21.58
CA ALA A 219 -5.54 6.04 21.17
C ALA A 219 -5.44 7.10 20.06
N ASP A 220 -5.60 6.68 18.80
CA ASP A 220 -5.85 7.55 17.67
C ASP A 220 -7.36 7.53 17.35
N ALA A 221 -7.99 8.70 17.49
CA ALA A 221 -9.43 8.91 17.33
C ALA A 221 -9.96 8.43 15.96
N LEU A 222 -9.11 8.50 14.93
CA LEU A 222 -9.50 8.14 13.59
C LEU A 222 -9.79 6.64 13.43
N PHE A 223 -9.04 5.76 14.13
CA PHE A 223 -9.34 4.32 14.12
C PHE A 223 -10.60 3.99 14.91
N GLU A 224 -10.88 4.75 15.98
CA GLU A 224 -12.07 4.54 16.78
C GLU A 224 -13.35 4.88 16.02
N ASP A 225 -13.32 5.96 15.23
CA ASP A 225 -14.45 6.34 14.40
C ASP A 225 -14.75 5.29 13.32
N GLU A 226 -13.72 4.74 12.66
CA GLU A 226 -13.91 3.65 11.70
C GLU A 226 -14.42 2.36 12.34
N ILE A 227 -13.94 2.01 13.54
CA ILE A 227 -14.46 0.87 14.31
C ILE A 227 -15.95 1.05 14.60
N LYS A 228 -16.37 2.25 15.05
CA LYS A 228 -17.79 2.55 15.32
C LYS A 228 -18.65 2.42 14.07
N LYS A 229 -18.15 2.88 12.92
CA LYS A 229 -18.84 2.74 11.62
C LYS A 229 -18.99 1.27 11.23
N ILE A 230 -17.94 0.44 11.40
CA ILE A 230 -18.03 -1.00 11.15
C ILE A 230 -19.05 -1.67 12.08
N ASP A 231 -19.02 -1.37 13.37
CA ASP A 231 -19.97 -1.91 14.35
C ASP A 231 -21.42 -1.56 14.00
N TYR A 232 -21.64 -0.34 13.50
CA TYR A 232 -22.94 0.07 12.97
C TYR A 232 -23.33 -0.75 11.74
N SER A 233 -22.46 -0.89 10.74
CA SER A 233 -22.72 -1.69 9.54
C SER A 233 -23.01 -3.16 9.84
N LEU A 234 -22.27 -3.78 10.76
CA LEU A 234 -22.51 -5.14 11.22
C LEU A 234 -23.89 -5.29 11.86
N LYS A 235 -24.30 -4.34 12.72
CA LYS A 235 -25.64 -4.32 13.32
C LYS A 235 -26.74 -4.20 12.26
N GLN A 236 -26.54 -3.40 11.22
CA GLN A 236 -27.51 -3.25 10.13
C GLN A 236 -27.65 -4.55 9.32
N LEU A 237 -26.54 -5.23 9.00
CA LEU A 237 -26.59 -6.53 8.33
C LEU A 237 -27.36 -7.58 9.16
N LEU A 238 -27.17 -7.60 10.48
CA LEU A 238 -27.90 -8.51 11.37
C LEU A 238 -29.40 -8.20 11.44
N LYS A 239 -29.79 -6.93 11.45
CA LYS A 239 -31.19 -6.52 11.40
C LYS A 239 -31.87 -6.94 10.10
N ASN A 240 -31.19 -6.76 8.96
CA ASN A 240 -31.72 -7.14 7.65
C ASN A 240 -31.87 -8.66 7.50
N LYS A 241 -30.99 -9.46 8.12
CA LYS A 241 -31.17 -10.91 8.19
C LYS A 241 -32.40 -11.33 9.01
N LYS A 242 -32.67 -10.62 10.11
CA LYS A 242 -33.85 -10.88 10.96
C LYS A 242 -35.16 -10.42 10.32
N SER A 243 -35.15 -9.37 9.49
CA SER A 243 -36.36 -8.90 8.78
C SER A 243 -36.73 -9.78 7.58
N VAL A 244 -35.77 -10.48 6.98
CA VAL A 244 -36.04 -11.47 5.91
C VAL A 244 -36.57 -12.78 6.51
N SER A 245 -36.18 -13.14 7.73
CA SER A 245 -36.71 -14.34 8.41
C SER A 245 -38.10 -14.15 9.03
N THR A 246 -38.68 -12.95 9.02
CA THR A 246 -40.05 -12.68 9.48
C THR A 246 -41.10 -12.68 8.35
N PHE A 247 -40.71 -13.00 7.11
CA PHE A 247 -41.60 -13.03 5.94
C PHE A 247 -41.72 -14.40 5.27
N ILE A 248 -41.26 -15.47 5.92
CA ILE A 248 -41.60 -16.85 5.55
C ILE A 248 -42.31 -17.43 6.76
N GLY A 249 -43.64 -17.51 6.66
CA GLY A 249 -44.50 -18.15 7.64
C GLY A 249 -44.20 -19.64 7.76
N ASP A 250 -44.66 -20.18 8.88
CA ASP A 250 -44.71 -21.60 9.21
C ASP A 250 -45.07 -22.48 8.00
N ASP A 251 -44.22 -23.46 7.66
CA ASP A 251 -44.66 -24.85 7.58
C ASP A 251 -43.49 -25.86 7.57
N ASP A 252 -43.71 -26.92 8.34
CA ASP A 252 -43.15 -28.27 8.35
C ASP A 252 -41.64 -28.60 8.48
N THR A 253 -41.36 -29.19 9.65
CA THR A 253 -40.40 -30.26 9.95
C THR A 253 -40.09 -31.22 8.79
N ILE A 254 -38.80 -31.38 8.45
CA ILE A 254 -38.22 -32.69 8.07
C ILE A 254 -36.83 -32.82 8.71
N THR A 255 -36.72 -33.74 9.65
CA THR A 255 -35.49 -34.38 10.10
C THR A 255 -34.93 -35.26 9.00
N ARG A 256 -33.65 -35.10 8.63
CA ARG A 256 -32.83 -36.22 8.10
C ARG A 256 -31.33 -35.92 8.12
N GLU A 257 -30.67 -36.64 9.03
CA GLU A 257 -29.36 -37.30 8.95
C GLU A 257 -28.18 -36.57 8.28
N ASP A 258 -27.25 -36.21 9.16
CA ASP A 258 -25.81 -36.41 9.04
C ASP A 258 -25.31 -37.15 7.79
N LYS A 259 -24.61 -36.40 6.93
CA LYS A 259 -23.41 -36.92 6.27
C LYS A 259 -22.29 -35.91 6.48
N GLY A 260 -21.41 -36.26 7.42
CA GLY A 260 -20.18 -35.56 7.69
C GLY A 260 -19.34 -35.39 6.41
N VAL A 261 -19.01 -34.15 6.12
CA VAL A 261 -17.84 -33.81 5.32
C VAL A 261 -16.87 -33.12 6.27
N GLN A 262 -15.90 -33.89 6.75
CA GLN A 262 -14.72 -33.35 7.41
C GLN A 262 -13.93 -32.51 6.40
N THR A 263 -13.99 -31.19 6.53
CA THR A 263 -12.92 -30.29 6.08
C THR A 263 -12.38 -29.54 7.29
N VAL A 264 -11.71 -30.28 8.16
CA VAL A 264 -10.83 -29.76 9.21
C VAL A 264 -9.40 -30.06 8.76
N SER A 265 -8.56 -29.05 8.56
CA SER A 265 -7.11 -29.13 8.91
C SER A 265 -6.24 -27.90 8.58
N SER A 266 -6.66 -26.90 7.78
CA SER A 266 -5.71 -25.83 7.36
C SER A 266 -5.81 -24.51 8.16
N GLN A 267 -7.00 -24.07 8.57
CA GLN A 267 -7.19 -22.80 9.31
C GLN A 267 -6.77 -22.88 10.79
N ASP A 268 -7.11 -23.95 11.49
CA ASP A 268 -6.71 -24.16 12.89
C ASP A 268 -5.19 -24.32 13.06
N GLY A 269 -4.52 -24.92 12.07
CA GLY A 269 -3.07 -25.07 12.07
C GLY A 269 -2.31 -23.76 11.88
N TYR A 270 -2.90 -22.78 11.20
CA TYR A 270 -2.33 -21.44 11.05
C TYR A 270 -2.53 -20.62 12.32
N GLN A 271 -3.75 -20.60 12.86
CA GLN A 271 -4.09 -19.83 14.05
C GLN A 271 -3.32 -20.32 15.28
N LYS A 272 -3.16 -21.64 15.44
CA LYS A 272 -2.33 -22.24 16.50
C LYS A 272 -0.86 -21.86 16.37
N ARG A 273 -0.29 -21.89 15.16
CA ARG A 273 1.11 -21.50 14.89
C ARG A 273 1.35 -20.00 15.10
N PHE A 274 0.39 -19.17 14.73
CA PHE A 274 0.42 -17.74 14.97
C PHE A 274 0.41 -17.45 16.48
N CYS A 275 -0.56 -18.00 17.23
CA CYS A 275 -0.64 -17.83 18.68
C CYS A 275 0.61 -18.35 19.41
N GLN A 276 1.19 -19.47 18.98
CA GLN A 276 2.45 -19.99 19.53
C GLN A 276 3.62 -19.03 19.30
N LYS A 277 3.81 -18.55 18.06
CA LYS A 277 4.86 -17.56 17.76
C LYS A 277 4.67 -16.27 18.55
N THR A 278 3.44 -15.79 18.68
CA THR A 278 3.13 -14.59 19.49
C THR A 278 3.44 -14.81 20.96
N ARG A 279 3.05 -15.95 21.54
CA ARG A 279 3.36 -16.32 22.92
C ARG A 279 4.87 -16.36 23.17
N ASP A 280 5.61 -17.05 22.31
CA ASP A 280 7.05 -17.24 22.49
C ASP A 280 7.79 -15.89 22.37
N ARG A 281 7.34 -15.00 21.47
CA ARG A 281 7.82 -13.62 21.39
C ARG A 281 7.55 -12.84 22.68
N LEU A 282 6.32 -12.89 23.19
CA LEU A 282 5.96 -12.19 24.44
C LEU A 282 6.74 -12.71 25.64
N ILE A 283 7.04 -14.01 25.71
CA ILE A 283 7.92 -14.59 26.74
C ILE A 283 9.34 -14.04 26.60
N SER A 284 9.87 -13.97 25.38
CA SER A 284 11.20 -13.40 25.12
C SER A 284 11.27 -11.92 25.51
N ASP A 285 10.27 -11.13 25.13
CA ASP A 285 10.21 -9.71 25.46
C ASP A 285 10.08 -9.49 26.97
N LYS A 286 9.27 -10.30 27.67
CA LYS A 286 9.18 -10.30 29.13
C LYS A 286 10.54 -10.57 29.78
N LYS A 287 11.27 -11.59 29.32
CA LYS A 287 12.62 -11.90 29.84
C LYS A 287 13.58 -10.74 29.62
N ARG A 288 13.56 -10.11 28.44
CA ARG A 288 14.43 -8.96 28.14
C ARG A 288 14.14 -7.79 29.09
N VAL A 289 12.87 -7.43 29.26
CA VAL A 289 12.46 -6.33 30.16
C VAL A 289 12.85 -6.64 31.61
N GLN A 290 12.71 -7.90 32.06
CA GLN A 290 13.15 -8.30 33.40
C GLN A 290 14.67 -8.14 33.58
N SER A 291 15.47 -8.50 32.58
CA SER A 291 16.93 -8.29 32.64
C SER A 291 17.31 -6.80 32.61
N GLU A 292 16.59 -5.96 31.86
CA GLU A 292 16.80 -4.51 31.87
C GLU A 292 16.44 -3.89 33.22
N LEU A 293 15.35 -4.32 33.85
CA LEU A 293 14.98 -3.89 35.20
C LEU A 293 16.04 -4.26 36.23
N GLN A 294 16.54 -5.51 36.20
CA GLN A 294 17.62 -5.93 37.09
C GLN A 294 18.89 -5.10 36.90
N ARG A 295 19.20 -4.69 35.67
CA ARG A 295 20.34 -3.81 35.40
C ARG A 295 20.14 -2.42 36.00
N ILE A 296 18.94 -1.86 35.86
CA ILE A 296 18.60 -0.56 36.45
C ILE A 296 18.67 -0.63 37.98
N ASP A 297 18.16 -1.70 38.59
CA ASP A 297 18.23 -1.90 40.04
C ASP A 297 19.69 -1.94 40.54
N MET A 298 20.59 -2.59 39.80
CA MET A 298 22.04 -2.57 40.10
C MET A 298 22.64 -1.17 39.95
N GLU A 299 22.31 -0.44 38.89
CA GLU A 299 22.79 0.94 38.69
C GLU A 299 22.32 1.87 39.82
N ILE A 300 21.09 1.69 40.32
CA ILE A 300 20.58 2.42 41.48
C ILE A 300 21.39 2.08 42.74
N GLU A 301 21.63 0.80 43.01
CA GLU A 301 22.42 0.36 44.17
C GLU A 301 23.86 0.89 44.13
N GLU A 302 24.50 0.94 42.95
CA GLU A 302 25.82 1.54 42.77
C GLU A 302 25.80 3.04 43.12
N VAL A 303 24.81 3.79 42.63
CA VAL A 303 24.66 5.22 42.93
C VAL A 303 24.40 5.46 44.42
N GLU A 304 23.55 4.65 45.05
CA GLU A 304 23.28 4.74 46.49
C GLU A 304 24.53 4.48 47.34
N ASN A 305 25.34 3.50 46.95
CA ASN A 305 26.62 3.21 47.61
C ASN A 305 27.64 4.35 47.44
N GLU A 306 27.70 5.00 46.28
CA GLU A 306 28.54 6.18 46.08
C GLU A 306 28.07 7.37 46.91
N LEU A 307 26.75 7.61 46.98
CA LEU A 307 26.17 8.64 47.84
C LEU A 307 26.49 8.40 49.32
N GLN A 308 26.38 7.17 49.80
CA GLN A 308 26.77 6.82 51.16
C GLN A 308 28.25 7.04 51.44
N LYS A 309 29.14 6.68 50.50
CA LYS A 309 30.58 6.96 50.62
C LYS A 309 30.84 8.45 50.75
N MET A 310 30.26 9.27 49.87
CA MET A 310 30.41 10.73 49.92
C MET A 310 29.94 11.31 51.26
N ASN A 311 28.80 10.84 51.77
CA ASN A 311 28.28 11.27 53.08
C ASN A 311 29.17 10.81 54.25
N SER A 312 29.83 9.66 54.15
CA SER A 312 30.79 9.21 55.18
C SER A 312 32.11 9.99 55.18
N PHE A 313 32.47 10.67 54.08
CA PHE A 313 33.63 11.55 54.01
C PHE A 313 33.35 12.95 54.54
N SER A 314 32.08 13.40 54.58
CA SER A 314 31.73 14.71 55.16
C SER A 314 31.65 14.72 56.68
N ASP A 315 31.68 13.55 57.33
CA ASP A 315 31.61 13.42 58.81
C ASP A 315 33.01 13.31 59.46
N HIS A 316 34.09 13.51 58.69
CA HIS A 316 35.49 13.47 59.14
C HIS A 316 36.28 14.77 58.87
N GLU A 317 35.61 15.86 58.50
CA GLU A 317 36.12 17.24 58.60
C GLU A 317 35.55 17.94 59.84
#